data_AF-A0A935JE18-F1
#
_entry.id   AF-A0A935JE18-F1
#
_cell.length_a   1.000
_cell.length_b   1.000
_cell.length_c   1.000
_cell.angle_alpha   90.00
_cell.angle_beta   90.00
_cell.angle_gamma   90.00
#
_symmetry.space_group_name_H-M   'P 1'
#
loop_
_entity.id
_entity.type
_entity.pdbx_description
1 polymer ?
#
loop_
_entity_poly.entity_id
_entity_poly.type
_entity_poly.pdbx_seq_one_letter_code
_entity_poly.pdbx_strand_id
1 'polypeptide(L)'
;MYQQIYDLSENLKKDYANLKNIRPDIVLQDLNGEVLAVIENNLDKENKDLLKLRTVVTHLLKPRFLYACSTERILFYDNAWKGLDAGEFKQVNEFMSLEEMKLKIEQQKKIATNKEITIDTTIAGGFAPSIGKERYYQLQCIRTIIENYKAGKQKMLIHMATGLGKTRTAVALVKALLGSSLAKRILFVVDRRMLAKQSVDDGFALISREHTSSWITTSNFRQENMPVFTLLLLTP
;
A
#
# COMPACT_ATOMS: atom_id res chain seq x y z
N MET A 1 12.76 -32.18 5.15
CA MET A 1 11.70 -31.17 4.91
C MET A 1 11.99 -30.46 3.60
N TYR A 2 11.00 -30.29 2.74
CA TYR A 2 11.16 -29.57 1.47
C TYR A 2 11.18 -28.06 1.75
N GLN A 3 12.34 -27.42 1.65
CA GLN A 3 12.45 -25.96 1.73
C GLN A 3 12.09 -25.36 0.39
N GLN A 4 11.12 -24.44 0.39
CA GLN A 4 10.72 -23.75 -0.83
C GLN A 4 11.82 -22.76 -1.25
N ILE A 5 12.16 -22.80 -2.53
CA ILE A 5 13.13 -21.88 -3.15
C ILE A 5 12.35 -20.69 -3.69
N TYR A 6 12.82 -19.48 -3.37
CA TYR A 6 12.27 -18.25 -3.91
C TYR A 6 13.35 -17.51 -4.68
N ASP A 7 13.13 -17.37 -5.99
CA ASP A 7 14.03 -16.63 -6.86
C ASP A 7 13.89 -15.12 -6.64
N LEU A 8 15.03 -14.41 -6.69
CA LEU A 8 15.01 -12.96 -6.56
C LEU A 8 14.42 -12.30 -7.82
N SER A 9 13.72 -11.18 -7.63
CA SER A 9 13.32 -10.33 -8.75
C SER A 9 14.53 -9.65 -9.40
N GLU A 10 14.41 -9.27 -10.68
CA GLU A 10 15.51 -8.61 -11.42
C GLU A 10 16.03 -7.34 -10.74
N ASN A 11 15.15 -6.59 -10.06
CA ASN A 11 15.56 -5.42 -9.28
C ASN A 11 16.42 -5.81 -8.07
N LEU A 12 16.00 -6.83 -7.31
CA LEU A 12 16.77 -7.30 -6.16
C LEU A 12 18.10 -7.96 -6.58
N LYS A 13 18.16 -8.61 -7.74
CA LYS A 13 19.43 -9.16 -8.25
C LYS A 13 20.48 -8.09 -8.52
N LYS A 14 20.10 -6.86 -8.88
CA LYS A 14 21.04 -5.73 -9.05
C LYS A 14 21.67 -5.31 -7.73
N ASP A 15 20.85 -5.27 -6.68
CA ASP A 15 21.28 -4.85 -5.34
C ASP A 15 22.03 -5.98 -4.59
N TYR A 16 21.75 -7.23 -4.95
CA TYR A 16 22.30 -8.44 -4.31
C TYR A 16 22.90 -9.41 -5.35
N ALA A 17 23.84 -8.94 -6.17
CA ALA A 17 24.40 -9.65 -7.33
C ALA A 17 24.88 -11.10 -7.07
N ASN A 18 25.27 -11.41 -5.83
CA ASN A 18 25.76 -12.73 -5.43
C ASN A 18 24.65 -13.70 -4.97
N LEU A 19 23.40 -13.25 -4.86
CA LEU A 19 22.27 -14.06 -4.37
C LEU A 19 21.27 -14.31 -5.51
N LYS A 20 21.15 -15.57 -5.94
CA LYS A 20 20.18 -15.94 -7.01
C LYS A 20 18.79 -16.27 -6.46
N ASN A 21 18.75 -16.94 -5.32
CA ASN A 21 17.54 -17.33 -4.62
C ASN A 21 17.75 -17.26 -3.10
N ILE A 22 16.64 -17.29 -2.37
CA ILE A 22 16.62 -17.58 -0.94
C ILE A 22 15.89 -18.89 -0.67
N ARG A 23 16.23 -19.51 0.45
CA ARG A 23 15.59 -20.72 0.96
C ARG A 23 15.37 -20.53 2.46
N PRO A 24 14.29 -19.85 2.86
CA PRO A 24 13.95 -19.72 4.27
C PRO A 24 13.62 -21.10 4.85
N ASP A 25 13.99 -21.32 6.11
CA ASP A 25 13.70 -22.60 6.77
C ASP A 25 12.20 -22.84 6.91
N ILE A 26 11.43 -21.83 7.35
CA ILE A 26 9.98 -21.90 7.46
C ILE A 26 9.35 -20.58 6.99
N VAL A 27 8.32 -20.70 6.16
CA VAL A 27 7.44 -19.59 5.76
C VAL A 27 6.03 -19.89 6.25
N LEU A 28 5.55 -19.12 7.21
CA LEU A 28 4.19 -19.25 7.74
C LEU A 28 3.23 -18.42 6.88
N GLN A 29 2.21 -19.10 6.34
CA GLN A 29 1.16 -18.49 5.53
C GLN A 29 -0.20 -18.66 6.21
N ASP A 30 -1.11 -17.73 5.95
CA ASP A 30 -2.51 -17.92 6.31
C ASP A 30 -3.23 -18.85 5.30
N LEU A 31 -4.52 -19.12 5.53
CA LEU A 31 -5.33 -19.96 4.65
C LEU A 31 -5.53 -19.37 3.24
N ASN A 32 -5.24 -18.08 3.05
CA ASN A 32 -5.32 -17.38 1.76
C ASN A 32 -3.97 -17.33 1.03
N GLY A 33 -2.91 -17.89 1.63
CA GLY A 33 -1.54 -17.84 1.11
C GLY A 33 -0.80 -16.53 1.39
N GLU A 34 -1.33 -15.63 2.23
CA GLU A 34 -0.60 -14.44 2.67
C GLU A 34 0.54 -14.85 3.62
N VAL A 35 1.76 -14.42 3.32
CA VAL A 35 2.93 -14.68 4.18
C VAL A 35 2.85 -13.82 5.43
N LEU A 36 2.66 -14.47 6.57
CA LEU A 36 2.58 -13.82 7.88
C LEU A 36 3.96 -13.68 8.51
N ALA A 37 4.73 -14.77 8.53
CA ALA A 37 6.03 -14.81 9.17
C ALA A 37 7.05 -15.64 8.39
N VAL A 38 8.31 -15.28 8.51
CA VAL A 38 9.45 -16.11 8.08
C VAL A 38 10.29 -16.42 9.29
N ILE A 39 10.65 -17.69 9.46
CA ILE A 39 11.49 -18.19 10.55
C ILE A 39 12.74 -18.79 9.91
N GLU A 40 13.90 -18.24 10.26
CA GLU A 40 15.21 -18.83 9.95
C GLU A 40 15.76 -19.46 11.22
N ASN A 41 16.22 -20.70 11.12
CA ASN A 41 16.83 -21.50 12.16
C ASN A 41 18.34 -21.61 11.95
N ASN A 42 18.97 -20.48 11.67
CA ASN A 42 20.42 -20.35 11.67
C ASN A 42 20.84 -18.88 11.87
N LEU A 43 21.74 -18.66 12.84
CA LEU A 43 22.37 -17.37 13.16
C LEU A 43 23.91 -17.49 13.20
N ASP A 44 24.50 -18.38 12.40
CA ASP A 44 25.96 -18.58 12.30
C ASP A 44 26.72 -17.25 12.12
N LYS A 45 26.17 -16.33 11.32
CA LYS A 45 26.70 -14.98 11.09
C LYS A 45 25.63 -13.96 11.40
N GLU A 46 25.23 -13.89 12.66
CA GLU A 46 24.11 -13.08 13.17
C GLU A 46 23.91 -11.74 12.44
N ASN A 47 24.90 -10.85 12.42
CA ASN A 47 24.77 -9.54 11.76
C ASN A 47 24.40 -9.64 10.27
N LYS A 48 24.98 -10.61 9.55
CA LYS A 48 24.70 -10.84 8.13
C LYS A 48 23.32 -11.46 7.93
N ASP A 49 22.95 -12.40 8.78
CA ASP A 49 21.71 -13.17 8.66
C ASP A 49 20.49 -12.29 9.03
N LEU A 50 20.60 -11.51 10.10
CA LEU A 50 19.58 -10.51 10.47
C LEU A 50 19.42 -9.42 9.40
N LEU A 51 20.52 -9.00 8.77
CA LEU A 51 20.46 -8.04 7.66
C LEU A 51 19.75 -8.65 6.45
N LYS A 52 20.11 -9.88 6.05
CA LYS A 52 19.44 -10.62 4.95
C LYS A 52 17.94 -10.75 5.19
N LEU A 53 17.53 -11.06 6.42
CA LEU A 53 16.12 -11.13 6.82
C LEU A 53 15.42 -9.78 6.65
N ARG A 54 16.00 -8.70 7.17
CA ARG A 54 15.41 -7.35 7.09
C ARG A 54 15.38 -6.76 5.69
N THR A 55 16.25 -7.22 4.80
CA THR A 55 16.34 -6.71 3.43
C THR A 55 15.73 -7.67 2.43
N VAL A 56 16.46 -8.68 1.98
CA VAL A 56 16.10 -9.55 0.87
C VAL A 56 14.78 -10.28 1.15
N VAL A 57 14.65 -10.87 2.33
CA VAL A 57 13.45 -11.63 2.72
C VAL A 57 12.23 -10.71 2.84
N THR A 58 12.37 -9.59 3.54
CA THR A 58 11.30 -8.58 3.66
C THR A 58 10.83 -8.07 2.30
N HIS A 59 11.72 -7.79 1.36
CA HIS A 59 11.32 -7.28 0.04
C HIS A 59 10.67 -8.34 -0.83
N LEU A 60 11.19 -9.57 -0.80
CA LEU A 60 10.74 -10.65 -1.66
C LEU A 60 9.42 -11.26 -1.18
N LEU A 61 9.36 -11.64 0.08
CA LEU A 61 8.22 -12.38 0.65
C LEU A 61 7.22 -11.47 1.36
N LYS A 62 7.62 -10.24 1.68
CA LYS A 62 6.79 -9.25 2.39
C LYS A 62 6.12 -9.76 3.68
N PRO A 63 6.81 -10.58 4.51
CA PRO A 63 6.25 -11.04 5.76
C PRO A 63 6.01 -9.87 6.70
N ARG A 64 5.02 -10.01 7.57
CA ARG A 64 4.85 -9.08 8.67
C ARG A 64 5.88 -9.32 9.78
N PHE A 65 6.10 -10.58 10.13
CA PHE A 65 6.94 -10.97 11.25
C PHE A 65 8.18 -11.73 10.77
N LEU A 66 9.31 -11.52 11.42
CA LEU A 66 10.53 -12.27 11.16
C LEU A 66 11.00 -12.87 12.48
N TYR A 67 11.45 -14.11 12.40
CA TYR A 67 12.13 -14.79 13.50
C TYR A 67 13.48 -15.28 13.02
N ALA A 68 14.48 -15.10 13.87
CA ALA A 68 15.80 -15.70 13.69
C ALA A 68 16.14 -16.48 14.96
N CYS A 69 16.42 -17.78 14.79
CA CYS A 69 16.59 -18.71 15.90
C CYS A 69 18.03 -19.21 15.92
N SER A 70 18.55 -19.36 17.13
CA SER A 70 19.74 -20.15 17.42
C SER A 70 19.41 -21.19 18.50
N THR A 71 20.39 -21.99 18.89
CA THR A 71 20.27 -22.91 20.02
C THR A 71 20.01 -22.22 21.35
N GLU A 72 20.37 -20.94 21.48
CA GLU A 72 20.32 -20.20 22.76
C GLU A 72 19.15 -19.23 22.86
N ARG A 73 18.67 -18.69 21.75
CA ARG A 73 17.67 -17.62 21.76
C ARG A 73 16.84 -17.54 20.50
N ILE A 74 15.65 -16.95 20.65
CA ILE A 74 14.75 -16.57 19.56
C ILE A 74 14.77 -15.05 19.46
N LEU A 75 15.10 -14.55 18.26
CA LEU A 75 15.04 -13.13 17.94
C LEU A 75 13.81 -12.87 17.08
N PHE A 76 13.05 -11.83 17.43
CA PHE A 76 11.81 -11.42 16.78
C PHE A 76 11.92 -10.02 16.20
N TYR A 77 11.33 -9.81 15.03
CA TYR A 77 11.24 -8.51 14.39
C TYR A 77 9.88 -8.30 13.74
N ASP A 78 9.30 -7.12 13.98
CA ASP A 78 8.03 -6.70 13.38
C ASP A 78 8.30 -5.64 12.30
N ASN A 79 8.06 -5.99 11.03
CA ASN A 79 8.30 -5.11 9.87
C ASN A 79 7.48 -3.81 9.87
N ALA A 80 6.39 -3.72 10.62
CA ALA A 80 5.59 -2.50 10.69
C ALA A 80 5.58 -1.83 12.07
N TRP A 81 6.44 -2.28 12.99
CA TRP A 81 6.68 -1.56 14.24
C TRP A 81 7.43 -0.24 13.99
N LYS A 82 6.99 0.82 14.68
CA LYS A 82 7.49 2.20 14.55
C LYS A 82 7.80 2.86 15.92
N GLY A 83 7.91 2.06 16.97
CA GLY A 83 8.25 2.57 18.31
C GLY A 83 9.73 2.89 18.48
N LEU A 84 10.15 3.11 19.73
CA LEU A 84 11.51 3.54 20.09
C LEU A 84 12.60 2.59 19.57
N ASP A 85 12.31 1.30 19.57
CA ASP A 85 13.18 0.20 19.15
C ASP A 85 12.82 -0.33 17.76
N ALA A 86 12.25 0.53 16.90
CA ALA A 86 12.01 0.21 15.50
C ALA A 86 13.34 -0.03 14.76
N GLY A 87 13.41 -1.13 14.03
CA GLY A 87 14.62 -1.51 13.31
C GLY A 87 15.53 -2.47 14.06
N GLU A 88 15.16 -2.91 15.26
CA GLU A 88 15.94 -3.87 16.05
C GLU A 88 15.22 -5.21 16.19
N PHE A 89 15.99 -6.30 16.18
CA PHE A 89 15.50 -7.61 16.58
C PHE A 89 15.50 -7.71 18.10
N LYS A 90 14.43 -8.26 18.68
CA LYS A 90 14.26 -8.40 20.12
C LYS A 90 14.26 -9.86 20.51
N GLN A 91 14.92 -10.17 21.61
CA GLN A 91 14.84 -11.52 22.17
C GLN A 91 13.43 -11.77 22.72
N VAL A 92 12.88 -12.93 22.37
CA VAL A 92 11.59 -13.42 22.86
C VAL A 92 11.75 -14.85 23.37
N ASN A 93 10.84 -15.28 24.24
CA ASN A 93 10.87 -16.62 24.81
C ASN A 93 10.11 -17.64 23.97
N GLU A 94 9.18 -17.18 23.13
CA GLU A 94 8.30 -18.03 22.35
C GLU A 94 7.90 -17.40 21.01
N PHE A 95 7.44 -18.24 20.09
CA PHE A 95 6.82 -17.79 18.85
C PHE A 95 5.40 -17.30 19.11
N MET A 96 5.00 -16.27 18.38
CA MET A 96 3.64 -15.80 18.40
C MET A 96 2.72 -16.83 17.76
N SER A 97 1.56 -17.07 18.36
CA SER A 97 0.51 -17.89 17.76
C SER A 97 -0.07 -17.21 16.52
N LEU A 98 -0.69 -18.02 15.64
CA LEU A 98 -1.37 -17.50 14.45
C LEU A 98 -2.43 -16.44 14.79
N GLU A 99 -3.15 -16.65 15.90
CA GLU A 99 -4.23 -15.75 16.33
C GLU A 99 -3.68 -14.42 16.85
N GLU A 100 -2.59 -14.43 17.60
CA GLU A 100 -1.90 -13.19 18.03
C GLU A 100 -1.32 -12.42 16.84
N MET A 101 -0.76 -13.14 15.85
CA MET A 101 -0.26 -12.53 14.61
C MET A 101 -1.38 -11.80 13.87
N LYS A 102 -2.52 -12.47 13.68
CA LYS A 102 -3.71 -11.88 13.04
C LYS A 102 -4.23 -10.69 13.83
N LEU A 103 -4.33 -10.81 15.15
CA LEU A 103 -4.81 -9.75 16.03
C LEU A 103 -3.94 -8.49 15.90
N LYS A 104 -2.61 -8.62 15.91
CA LYS A 104 -1.70 -7.48 15.70
C LYS A 104 -1.87 -6.82 14.33
N ILE A 105 -2.03 -7.62 13.28
CA ILE A 105 -2.30 -7.12 11.92
C ILE A 105 -3.61 -6.34 11.90
N GLU A 106 -4.67 -6.88 12.51
CA GLU A 106 -5.97 -6.23 12.58
C GLU A 106 -5.94 -4.94 13.41
N GLN A 107 -5.28 -4.95 14.56
CA GLN A 107 -5.10 -3.76 15.40
C GLN A 107 -4.39 -2.64 14.63
N GLN A 108 -3.33 -2.96 13.89
CA GLN A 108 -2.66 -1.95 13.09
C GLN A 108 -3.56 -1.44 11.97
N LYS A 109 -4.33 -2.32 11.31
CA LYS A 109 -5.32 -1.90 10.31
C LYS A 109 -6.34 -0.95 10.93
N LYS A 110 -6.84 -1.22 12.14
CA LYS A 110 -7.77 -0.33 12.87
C LYS A 110 -7.13 1.01 13.20
N ILE A 111 -5.89 1.02 13.70
CA ILE A 111 -5.15 2.25 14.00
C ILE A 111 -4.96 3.10 12.74
N ALA A 112 -4.51 2.49 11.64
CA ALA A 112 -4.36 3.17 10.35
C ALA A 112 -5.70 3.71 9.84
N THR A 113 -6.78 2.95 10.02
CA THR A 113 -8.14 3.33 9.62
C THR A 113 -8.70 4.48 10.48
N ASN A 114 -8.33 4.57 11.75
CA ASN A 114 -8.80 5.62 12.67
C ASN A 114 -8.04 6.94 12.57
N LYS A 115 -6.98 7.01 11.76
CA LYS A 115 -6.31 8.28 11.46
C LYS A 115 -7.32 9.25 10.82
N GLU A 116 -7.34 10.49 11.30
CA GLU A 116 -8.17 11.53 10.70
C GLU A 116 -7.74 11.74 9.23
N ILE A 117 -8.71 11.78 8.33
CA ILE A 117 -8.46 11.96 6.90
C ILE A 117 -8.78 13.39 6.55
N THR A 118 -7.72 14.17 6.34
CA THR A 118 -7.85 15.54 5.87
C THR A 118 -8.16 15.54 4.38
N ILE A 119 -9.22 16.26 4.00
CA ILE A 119 -9.59 16.47 2.60
C ILE A 119 -9.05 17.83 2.18
N ASP A 120 -8.29 17.87 1.09
CA ASP A 120 -7.69 19.09 0.58
C ASP A 120 -8.75 20.03 -0.01
N THR A 121 -9.11 21.05 0.77
CA THR A 121 -10.15 22.02 0.41
C THR A 121 -9.75 22.96 -0.73
N THR A 122 -8.46 23.04 -1.06
CA THR A 122 -7.98 23.81 -2.22
C THR A 122 -8.35 23.10 -3.54
N ILE A 123 -8.49 21.77 -3.51
CA ILE A 123 -8.90 20.96 -4.65
C ILE A 123 -10.43 20.86 -4.71
N ALA A 124 -11.08 20.45 -3.62
CA ALA A 124 -12.53 20.22 -3.57
C ALA A 124 -13.16 20.69 -2.26
N GLY A 125 -14.37 21.26 -2.34
CA GLY A 125 -15.11 21.69 -1.16
C GLY A 125 -14.87 23.14 -0.72
N GLY A 126 -13.70 23.71 -0.99
CA GLY A 126 -13.35 25.08 -0.59
C GLY A 126 -14.17 26.19 -1.27
N PHE A 127 -13.92 27.42 -0.82
CA PHE A 127 -14.59 28.62 -1.33
C PHE A 127 -14.31 28.82 -2.82
N ALA A 128 -15.37 29.12 -3.57
CA ALA A 128 -15.32 29.36 -5.00
C ALA A 128 -15.61 30.84 -5.28
N PRO A 129 -14.58 31.67 -5.56
CA PRO A 129 -14.78 33.11 -5.78
C PRO A 129 -15.75 33.40 -6.93
N SER A 130 -15.74 32.58 -7.98
CA SER A 130 -16.61 32.74 -9.15
C SER A 130 -18.11 32.63 -8.87
N ILE A 131 -18.50 32.00 -7.75
CA ILE A 131 -19.91 31.84 -7.34
C ILE A 131 -20.16 32.38 -5.92
N GLY A 132 -19.14 32.93 -5.26
CA GLY A 132 -19.21 33.48 -3.91
C GLY A 132 -19.62 32.48 -2.82
N LYS A 133 -19.42 31.16 -3.02
CA LYS A 133 -19.90 30.11 -2.11
C LYS A 133 -18.92 28.95 -1.98
N GLU A 134 -18.99 28.23 -0.87
CA GLU A 134 -18.29 26.95 -0.69
C GLU A 134 -18.95 25.82 -1.45
N ARG A 135 -18.14 24.86 -1.93
CA ARG A 135 -18.62 23.66 -2.63
C ARG A 135 -18.86 22.50 -1.67
N TYR A 136 -19.58 22.75 -0.57
CA TYR A 136 -19.75 21.82 0.56
C TYR A 136 -20.17 20.40 0.13
N TYR A 137 -20.97 20.27 -0.93
CA TYR A 137 -21.42 18.99 -1.48
C TYR A 137 -20.26 18.08 -1.93
N GLN A 138 -19.14 18.64 -2.38
CA GLN A 138 -17.95 17.86 -2.74
C GLN A 138 -17.31 17.26 -1.49
N LEU A 139 -17.22 18.04 -0.42
CA LEU A 139 -16.66 17.60 0.86
C LEU A 139 -17.55 16.52 1.49
N GLN A 140 -18.87 16.73 1.50
CA GLN A 140 -19.84 15.74 1.97
C GLN A 140 -19.73 14.44 1.17
N CYS A 141 -19.69 14.52 -0.16
CA CYS A 141 -19.52 13.36 -1.03
C CYS A 141 -18.26 12.55 -0.66
N ILE A 142 -17.10 13.22 -0.51
CA ILE A 142 -15.84 12.56 -0.20
C ILE A 142 -15.89 11.90 1.20
N ARG A 143 -16.41 12.62 2.20
CA ARG A 143 -16.57 12.07 3.57
C ARG A 143 -17.44 10.82 3.59
N THR A 144 -18.60 10.87 2.93
CA THR A 144 -19.51 9.72 2.84
C THR A 144 -18.85 8.52 2.17
N ILE A 145 -18.05 8.72 1.11
CA ILE A 145 -17.32 7.63 0.46
C ILE A 145 -16.29 7.02 1.42
N ILE A 146 -15.52 7.85 2.10
CA ILE A 146 -14.50 7.40 3.05
C ILE A 146 -15.15 6.61 4.20
N GLU A 147 -16.25 7.11 4.77
CA GLU A 147 -17.00 6.43 5.84
C GLU A 147 -17.50 5.06 5.39
N ASN A 148 -18.13 4.99 4.21
CA ASN A 148 -18.62 3.73 3.66
C ASN A 148 -17.48 2.76 3.32
N TYR A 149 -16.35 3.27 2.82
CA TYR A 149 -15.15 2.47 2.58
C TYR A 149 -14.59 1.89 3.88
N LYS A 150 -14.48 2.70 4.95
CA LYS A 150 -14.06 2.25 6.28
C LYS A 150 -15.03 1.21 6.87
N ALA A 151 -16.32 1.31 6.55
CA ALA A 151 -17.34 0.33 6.92
C ALA A 151 -17.32 -0.95 6.05
N GLY A 152 -16.33 -1.11 5.16
CA GLY A 152 -16.16 -2.31 4.35
C GLY A 152 -16.99 -2.35 3.06
N LYS A 153 -17.68 -1.25 2.68
CA LYS A 153 -18.40 -1.20 1.40
C LYS A 153 -17.43 -1.07 0.24
N GLN A 154 -17.42 -2.07 -0.62
CA GLN A 154 -16.48 -2.16 -1.75
C GLN A 154 -17.00 -1.54 -3.05
N LYS A 155 -18.32 -1.37 -3.20
CA LYS A 155 -18.96 -0.81 -4.40
C LYS A 155 -19.82 0.38 -4.02
N MET A 156 -19.61 1.50 -4.71
CA MET A 156 -20.29 2.76 -4.47
C MET A 156 -20.56 3.46 -5.80
N LEU A 157 -21.71 4.11 -5.91
CA LEU A 157 -22.07 4.93 -7.07
C LEU A 157 -22.27 6.38 -6.60
N ILE A 158 -21.64 7.31 -7.32
CA ILE A 158 -21.78 8.74 -7.07
C ILE A 158 -22.48 9.34 -8.27
N HIS A 159 -23.63 9.99 -8.03
CA HIS A 159 -24.35 10.71 -9.06
C HIS A 159 -24.18 12.21 -8.86
N MET A 160 -23.59 12.88 -9.86
CA MET A 160 -23.36 14.33 -9.85
C MET A 160 -23.69 14.92 -11.20
N ALA A 161 -24.42 16.05 -11.20
CA ALA A 161 -24.68 16.82 -12.41
C ALA A 161 -23.37 17.31 -13.07
N THR A 162 -23.41 17.57 -14.37
CA THR A 162 -22.29 18.15 -15.11
C THR A 162 -22.05 19.60 -14.66
N GLY A 163 -20.79 20.01 -14.58
CA GLY A 163 -20.40 21.32 -14.04
C GLY A 163 -20.18 21.38 -12.52
N LEU A 164 -20.60 20.36 -11.74
CA LEU A 164 -20.39 20.32 -10.28
C LEU A 164 -18.99 19.84 -9.85
N GLY A 165 -18.04 19.74 -10.79
CA GLY A 165 -16.66 19.41 -10.50
C GLY A 165 -16.40 17.94 -10.14
N LYS A 166 -17.08 17.00 -10.81
CA LYS A 166 -16.85 15.54 -10.69
C LYS A 166 -15.36 15.16 -10.65
N THR A 167 -14.58 15.68 -11.59
CA THR A 167 -13.13 15.42 -11.66
C THR A 167 -12.38 15.95 -10.44
N ARG A 168 -12.69 17.17 -9.96
CA ARG A 168 -12.06 17.74 -8.77
C ARG A 168 -12.40 16.93 -7.51
N THR A 169 -13.65 16.51 -7.37
CA THR A 169 -14.08 15.62 -6.28
C THR A 169 -13.35 14.29 -6.32
N ALA A 170 -13.20 13.68 -7.50
CA ALA A 170 -12.45 12.43 -7.65
C ALA A 170 -10.96 12.59 -7.31
N VAL A 171 -10.30 13.65 -7.79
CA VAL A 171 -8.88 13.92 -7.49
C VAL A 171 -8.66 14.14 -5.99
N ALA A 172 -9.52 14.92 -5.33
CA ALA A 172 -9.43 15.14 -3.89
C ALA A 172 -9.66 13.86 -3.08
N LEU A 173 -10.61 13.01 -3.50
CA LEU A 173 -10.81 11.67 -2.91
C LEU A 173 -9.55 10.81 -3.07
N VAL A 174 -8.97 10.76 -4.27
CA VAL A 174 -7.73 10.02 -4.55
C VAL A 174 -6.59 10.49 -3.65
N LYS A 175 -6.39 11.81 -3.53
CA LYS A 175 -5.40 12.40 -2.63
C LYS A 175 -5.62 11.95 -1.19
N ALA A 176 -6.86 12.03 -0.70
CA ALA A 176 -7.21 11.65 0.66
C ALA A 176 -6.95 10.16 0.92
N LEU A 177 -7.29 9.27 -0.01
CA LEU A 177 -7.07 7.83 0.12
C LEU A 177 -5.59 7.45 0.10
N LEU A 178 -4.79 8.08 -0.75
CA LEU A 178 -3.35 7.85 -0.83
C LEU A 178 -2.62 8.42 0.39
N GLY A 179 -2.90 9.68 0.76
CA GLY A 179 -2.28 10.35 1.91
C GLY A 179 -2.61 9.69 3.25
N SER A 180 -3.77 9.02 3.36
CA SER A 180 -4.16 8.23 4.54
C SER A 180 -3.71 6.77 4.49
N SER A 181 -3.02 6.34 3.43
CA SER A 181 -2.65 4.94 3.19
C SER A 181 -3.85 3.96 3.17
N LEU A 182 -5.07 4.47 2.95
CA LEU A 182 -6.26 3.64 2.74
C LEU A 182 -6.27 2.96 1.37
N ALA A 183 -5.59 3.56 0.39
CA ALA A 183 -5.29 2.96 -0.90
C ALA A 183 -3.79 3.08 -1.19
N LYS A 184 -3.19 2.03 -1.77
CA LYS A 184 -1.79 2.06 -2.23
C LYS A 184 -1.67 2.37 -3.73
N ARG A 185 -2.65 1.91 -4.49
CA ARG A 185 -2.73 2.05 -5.95
C ARG A 185 -4.17 2.35 -6.35
N ILE A 186 -4.35 3.25 -7.29
CA ILE A 186 -5.66 3.64 -7.81
C ILE A 186 -5.65 3.53 -9.33
N LEU A 187 -6.67 2.87 -9.87
CA LEU A 187 -6.96 2.82 -11.29
C LEU A 187 -8.12 3.77 -11.59
N PHE A 188 -7.84 4.87 -12.29
CA PHE A 188 -8.82 5.84 -12.75
C PHE A 188 -9.19 5.54 -14.20
N VAL A 189 -10.44 5.13 -14.41
CA VAL A 189 -10.88 4.62 -15.71
C VAL A 189 -11.75 5.64 -16.43
N VAL A 190 -11.48 5.85 -17.71
CA VAL A 190 -12.20 6.82 -18.56
C VAL A 190 -12.53 6.24 -19.93
N ASP A 191 -13.56 6.80 -20.57
CA ASP A 191 -14.09 6.32 -21.85
C ASP A 191 -13.29 6.81 -23.07
N ARG A 192 -12.78 8.06 -23.05
CA ARG A 192 -12.17 8.69 -24.25
C ARG A 192 -10.75 9.16 -24.02
N ARG A 193 -9.93 9.06 -25.08
CA ARG A 193 -8.52 9.49 -25.07
C ARG A 193 -8.35 10.94 -24.60
N MET A 194 -9.23 11.85 -25.04
CA MET A 194 -9.22 13.24 -24.58
C MET A 194 -9.47 13.36 -23.08
N LEU A 195 -10.39 12.57 -22.51
CA LEU A 195 -10.70 12.56 -21.08
C LEU A 195 -9.55 11.97 -20.25
N ALA A 196 -8.84 10.96 -20.79
CA ALA A 196 -7.63 10.43 -20.16
C ALA A 196 -6.54 11.50 -20.07
N LYS A 197 -6.29 12.20 -21.17
CA LYS A 197 -5.34 13.33 -21.22
C LYS A 197 -5.73 14.41 -20.21
N GLN A 198 -6.99 14.84 -20.21
CA GLN A 198 -7.49 15.84 -19.26
C GLN A 198 -7.35 15.40 -17.80
N SER A 199 -7.60 14.13 -17.51
CA SER A 199 -7.49 13.58 -16.15
C SER A 199 -6.04 13.63 -15.66
N VAL A 200 -5.07 13.33 -16.51
CA VAL A 200 -3.64 13.38 -16.18
C VAL A 200 -3.14 14.83 -16.12
N ASP A 201 -3.35 15.59 -17.20
CA ASP A 201 -2.72 16.90 -17.42
C ASP A 201 -3.35 18.01 -16.55
N ASP A 202 -4.66 17.95 -16.29
CA ASP A 202 -5.37 18.98 -15.50
C ASP A 202 -5.77 18.47 -14.11
N GLY A 203 -6.29 17.23 -14.04
CA GLY A 203 -6.82 16.65 -12.80
C GLY A 203 -5.72 16.26 -11.82
N PHE A 204 -5.00 15.17 -12.14
CA PHE A 204 -3.98 14.60 -11.27
C PHE A 204 -2.69 15.43 -11.21
N ALA A 205 -2.49 16.37 -12.15
CA ALA A 205 -1.45 17.38 -12.03
C ALA A 205 -1.55 18.17 -10.72
N LEU A 206 -2.76 18.39 -10.18
CA LEU A 206 -2.99 19.07 -8.89
C LEU A 206 -2.32 18.38 -7.69
N ILE A 207 -2.02 17.08 -7.81
CA ILE A 207 -1.43 16.27 -6.72
C ILE A 207 -0.06 15.70 -7.07
N SER A 208 0.49 16.10 -8.23
CA SER A 208 1.74 15.58 -8.80
C SER A 208 2.97 15.77 -7.91
N ARG A 209 2.95 16.76 -7.01
CA ARG A 209 4.02 16.99 -6.02
C ARG A 209 4.13 15.87 -4.99
N GLU A 210 3.02 15.22 -4.66
CA GLU A 210 2.93 14.19 -3.62
C GLU A 210 2.76 12.79 -4.22
N HIS A 211 2.03 12.71 -5.34
CA HIS A 211 1.64 11.46 -5.97
C HIS A 211 1.80 11.53 -7.48
N THR A 212 2.65 10.66 -8.04
CA THR A 212 2.82 10.54 -9.49
C THR A 212 1.61 9.86 -10.14
N SER A 213 1.32 10.24 -11.38
CA SER A 213 0.29 9.59 -12.19
C SER A 213 0.83 9.26 -13.57
N SER A 214 0.38 8.14 -14.14
CA SER A 214 0.74 7.72 -15.49
C SER A 214 -0.49 7.23 -16.24
N TRP A 215 -0.47 7.42 -17.56
CA TRP A 215 -1.44 6.84 -18.45
C TRP A 215 -1.01 5.43 -18.86
N ILE A 216 -1.81 4.44 -18.50
CA ILE A 216 -1.66 3.07 -18.99
C ILE A 216 -2.28 2.88 -20.39
N THR A 217 -1.48 2.34 -21.29
CA THR A 217 -1.82 1.79 -22.59
C THR A 217 -1.46 0.30 -22.63
N THR A 218 -1.92 -0.41 -23.67
CA THR A 218 -1.55 -1.81 -23.93
C THR A 218 -0.03 -2.02 -24.02
N SER A 219 0.74 -0.98 -24.35
CA SER A 219 2.19 -1.04 -24.48
C SER A 219 2.97 -0.79 -23.19
N ASN A 220 2.36 -0.27 -22.12
CA ASN A 220 3.08 0.12 -20.89
C ASN A 220 2.43 -0.38 -19.58
N PHE A 221 1.45 -1.28 -19.65
CA PHE A 221 0.69 -1.79 -18.49
C PHE A 221 1.53 -2.49 -17.41
N ARG A 222 2.77 -2.90 -17.71
CA ARG A 222 3.69 -3.54 -16.76
C ARG A 222 4.46 -2.56 -15.88
N GLN A 223 4.10 -1.27 -15.86
CA GLN A 223 4.72 -0.30 -14.94
C GLN A 223 4.31 -0.59 -13.48
N GLU A 224 5.26 -1.01 -12.63
CA GLU A 224 4.95 -1.52 -11.28
C GLU A 224 4.94 -0.46 -10.16
N ASN A 225 5.41 0.77 -10.40
CA ASN A 225 5.81 1.69 -9.31
C ASN A 225 5.05 3.02 -9.22
N MET A 226 3.88 3.19 -9.85
CA MET A 226 3.08 4.41 -9.69
C MET A 226 1.85 4.22 -8.79
N PRO A 227 1.48 5.22 -7.97
CA PRO A 227 0.32 5.15 -7.08
C PRO A 227 -1.01 5.41 -7.82
N VAL A 228 -0.99 6.16 -8.92
CA VAL A 228 -2.20 6.44 -9.73
C VAL A 228 -1.97 6.05 -11.18
N PHE A 229 -2.89 5.27 -11.73
CA PHE A 229 -2.92 4.87 -13.12
C PHE A 229 -4.21 5.36 -13.76
N THR A 230 -4.10 6.07 -14.89
CA THR A 230 -5.26 6.40 -15.72
C THR A 230 -5.34 5.42 -16.88
N LEU A 231 -6.46 4.72 -17.03
CA LEU A 231 -6.68 3.74 -18.09
C LEU A 231 -7.84 4.18 -18.99
N LEU A 232 -7.60 4.11 -20.29
CA LEU A 232 -8.64 4.26 -21.32
C LEU A 232 -9.35 2.91 -21.51
N LEU A 233 -10.68 2.87 -21.31
CA LEU A 233 -11.49 1.77 -21.82
C LEU A 233 -11.69 2.00 -23.31
N LEU A 234 -10.99 1.22 -24.12
CA LEU A 234 -11.43 1.02 -25.49
C LEU A 234 -12.65 0.11 -25.40
N THR A 235 -13.84 0.68 -25.54
CA THR A 235 -14.99 -0.12 -25.92
C THR A 235 -14.73 -0.69 -27.32
N PRO A 236 -14.99 -1.99 -27.56
CA PRO A 236 -14.82 -2.60 -28.87
C PRO A 236 -15.70 -1.96 -29.94
#